data_AF-A0A5J4PWJ4-F1
#
_entry.id   AF-A0A5J4PWJ4-F1
#
_cell.length_a   1.000
_cell.length_b   1.000
_cell.length_c   1.000
_cell.angle_alpha   90.00
_cell.angle_beta   90.00
_cell.angle_gamma   90.00
#
_symmetry.space_group_name_H-M   'P 1'
#
loop_
_entity.id
_entity.type
_entity.pdbx_description
1 polymer ?
#
loop_
_entity_poly.entity_id
_entity_poly.type
_entity_poly.pdbx_seq_one_letter_code
_entity_poly.pdbx_strand_id
1 'polypeptide(L)'
;MKKYLEEFHQLKIFHKKDVLSLTQDNNAVKELLRRYKKMELISQIRRDMYTVTDLADKASLATKYEIASRITPSAYLAYHAALEYHGLANQVFHEIYVSSDERFNNFEYEGISYTYCDSNAA
;
A
#
# COMPACT_ATOMS: atom_id res chain seq x y z
N MET A 1 23.04 0.36 10.58
CA MET A 1 22.04 1.00 11.47
C MET A 1 20.77 1.26 10.65
N LYS A 2 19.60 0.81 11.10
CA LYS A 2 18.32 0.92 10.36
C LYS A 2 17.67 2.30 10.53
N LYS A 3 18.39 3.35 10.10
CA LYS A 3 17.97 4.76 10.19
C LYS A 3 16.63 4.98 9.45
N TYR A 4 15.64 5.62 10.06
CA TYR A 4 14.30 5.86 9.52
C TYR A 4 13.30 4.70 9.53
N LEU A 5 13.66 3.54 10.10
CA LEU A 5 12.74 2.40 10.09
C LEU A 5 11.51 2.65 10.99
N GLU A 6 11.69 3.31 12.13
CA GLU A 6 10.57 3.65 13.04
C GLU A 6 9.57 4.59 12.36
N GLU A 7 10.07 5.59 11.62
CA GLU A 7 9.27 6.53 10.85
C GLU A 7 8.51 5.80 9.74
N PHE A 8 9.12 4.82 9.08
CA PHE A 8 8.42 3.99 8.09
C PHE A 8 7.32 3.15 8.75
N HIS A 9 7.55 2.60 9.95
CA HIS A 9 6.51 1.89 10.71
C HIS A 9 5.32 2.79 11.04
N GLN A 10 5.58 4.04 11.45
CA GLN A 10 4.53 5.02 11.73
C GLN A 10 3.73 5.39 10.48
N LEU A 11 4.39 5.55 9.33
CA LEU A 11 3.71 5.82 8.07
C LEU A 11 2.88 4.61 7.59
N LYS A 12 3.36 3.39 7.85
CA LYS A 12 2.79 2.09 7.43
C LYS A 12 2.77 1.89 5.91
N ILE A 13 2.22 2.84 5.16
CA ILE A 13 2.26 2.96 3.70
C ILE A 13 2.85 4.34 3.38
N PHE A 14 3.79 4.39 2.45
CA PHE A 14 4.51 5.62 2.11
C PHE A 14 4.96 5.67 0.65
N HIS A 15 5.26 6.88 0.18
CA HIS A 15 5.71 7.20 -1.16
C HIS A 15 7.14 7.74 -1.14
N LYS A 16 7.80 7.87 -2.30
CA LYS A 16 9.17 8.43 -2.36
C LYS A 16 9.25 9.84 -1.77
N LYS A 17 8.19 10.65 -1.90
CA LYS A 17 8.15 12.01 -1.34
C LYS A 17 8.30 12.02 0.19
N ASP A 18 7.76 11.02 0.87
CA ASP A 18 7.83 10.90 2.34
C ASP A 18 9.24 10.50 2.77
N VAL A 19 9.92 9.68 1.96
CA VAL A 19 11.34 9.36 2.19
C VAL A 19 12.24 10.55 1.86
N LEU A 20 11.87 11.34 0.85
CA LEU A 20 12.61 12.54 0.46
C LEU A 20 12.53 13.61 1.55
N SER A 21 11.39 13.79 2.21
CA SER A 21 11.29 14.74 3.32
C SER A 21 12.16 14.35 4.52
N LEU A 22 12.38 13.05 4.75
CA LEU A 22 13.25 12.52 5.82
C LEU A 22 14.75 12.61 5.51
N THR A 23 15.13 12.47 4.23
CA THR A 23 16.54 12.38 3.80
C THR A 23 17.07 13.66 3.16
N GLN A 24 16.19 14.49 2.60
CA GLN A 24 16.48 15.70 1.84
C GLN A 24 17.41 15.51 0.62
N ASP A 25 17.61 14.26 0.17
CA ASP A 25 18.47 13.91 -0.97
C ASP A 25 17.88 12.77 -1.82
N ASN A 26 17.66 13.04 -3.11
CA ASN A 26 17.13 12.08 -4.07
C ASN A 26 18.01 10.82 -4.26
N ASN A 27 19.33 10.95 -4.20
CA ASN A 27 20.23 9.80 -4.32
C ASN A 27 20.15 8.93 -3.06
N ALA A 28 20.07 9.56 -1.89
CA ALA A 28 19.86 8.87 -0.63
C ALA A 28 18.53 8.12 -0.59
N VAL A 29 17.43 8.70 -1.10
CA VAL A 29 16.12 8.02 -1.21
C VAL A 29 16.23 6.72 -2.01
N LYS A 30 16.84 6.77 -3.21
CA LYS A 30 16.97 5.60 -4.09
C LYS A 30 17.77 4.50 -3.41
N GLU A 31 18.89 4.85 -2.81
CA GLU A 31 19.76 3.88 -2.14
C GLU A 31 19.12 3.30 -0.88
N LEU A 32 18.42 4.13 -0.10
CA LEU A 32 17.70 3.69 1.10
C LEU A 32 16.59 2.69 0.75
N LEU A 33 15.72 3.03 -0.21
CA LEU A 33 14.65 2.15 -0.68
C LEU A 33 15.22 0.85 -1.23
N ARG A 34 16.25 0.92 -2.08
CA ARG A 34 16.92 -0.27 -2.65
C ARG A 34 17.47 -1.18 -1.55
N ARG A 35 18.17 -0.59 -0.58
CA ARG A 35 18.77 -1.33 0.54
C ARG A 35 17.71 -1.97 1.43
N TYR A 36 16.66 -1.23 1.81
CA TYR A 36 15.63 -1.75 2.71
C TYR A 36 14.75 -2.81 2.06
N LYS A 37 14.48 -2.69 0.75
CA LYS A 37 13.87 -3.77 -0.03
C LYS A 37 14.76 -5.02 -0.04
N LYS A 38 16.06 -4.87 -0.28
CA LYS A 38 17.02 -6.00 -0.27
C LYS A 38 17.09 -6.68 1.11
N MET A 39 16.88 -5.92 2.18
CA MET A 39 16.85 -6.42 3.55
C MET A 39 15.48 -6.96 3.97
N GLU A 40 14.48 -7.00 3.08
CA GLU A 40 13.10 -7.42 3.39
C GLU A 40 12.47 -6.59 4.53
N LEU A 41 12.91 -5.34 4.74
CA LEU A 41 12.33 -4.44 5.75
C LEU A 41 11.12 -3.68 5.22
N ILE A 42 11.08 -3.48 3.91
CA ILE A 42 9.98 -2.83 3.22
C ILE A 42 9.68 -3.62 1.95
N SER A 43 8.43 -3.54 1.52
CA SER A 43 7.95 -4.13 0.28
C SER A 43 7.36 -3.05 -0.61
N GLN A 44 7.49 -3.23 -1.92
CA GLN A 44 6.94 -2.28 -2.88
C GLN A 44 5.58 -2.79 -3.34
N ILE A 45 4.53 -2.02 -3.04
CA ILE A 45 3.15 -2.33 -3.43
C ILE A 45 2.98 -2.11 -4.94
N ARG A 46 3.34 -0.91 -5.41
CA ARG A 46 3.32 -0.52 -6.82
C ARG A 46 4.36 0.57 -7.09
N ARG A 47 4.38 1.12 -8.31
CA ARG A 47 5.26 2.26 -8.62
C ARG A 47 4.97 3.39 -7.64
N ASP A 48 6.02 3.82 -6.93
CA ASP A 48 5.99 4.92 -5.95
C ASP A 48 5.11 4.68 -4.71
N MET A 49 4.80 3.43 -4.36
CA MET A 49 4.04 3.11 -3.15
C MET A 49 4.67 1.90 -2.47
N TYR A 50 4.98 2.03 -1.20
CA TYR A 50 5.70 1.05 -0.39
C TYR A 50 5.01 0.86 0.94
N THR A 51 5.29 -0.27 1.58
CA THR A 51 4.85 -0.56 2.94
C THR A 51 5.97 -1.24 3.71
N VAL A 52 5.90 -1.21 5.04
CA VAL A 52 6.81 -1.94 5.90
C VAL A 52 6.46 -3.42 5.87
N THR A 53 7.48 -4.27 5.96
CA THR A 53 7.30 -5.72 6.08
C THR A 53 7.28 -6.10 7.55
N ASP A 54 6.30 -6.90 7.95
CA ASP A 54 6.30 -7.56 9.25
C ASP A 54 7.43 -8.61 9.28
N LEU A 55 8.31 -8.52 10.29
CA LEU A 55 9.47 -9.40 10.39
C LEU A 55 9.11 -10.82 10.84
N ALA A 56 7.95 -11.02 11.46
CA ALA A 56 7.48 -12.34 11.89
C ALA A 56 6.95 -13.14 10.69
N ASP A 57 6.04 -12.53 9.93
CA ASP A 57 5.31 -13.22 8.85
C ASP A 57 5.94 -13.01 7.46
N LYS A 58 6.92 -12.10 7.35
CA LYS A 58 7.51 -11.64 6.09
C LYS A 58 6.48 -11.11 5.07
N ALA A 59 5.33 -10.66 5.56
CA ALA A 59 4.24 -10.08 4.77
C ALA A 59 4.17 -8.56 4.97
N SER A 60 3.37 -7.88 4.15
CA SER A 60 3.10 -6.47 4.37
C SER A 60 2.44 -6.21 5.72
N LEU A 61 2.89 -5.16 6.41
CA LEU A 61 2.27 -4.70 7.65
C LEU A 61 0.90 -4.06 7.38
N ALA A 62 0.71 -3.52 6.17
CA ALA A 62 -0.55 -2.94 5.73
C ALA A 62 -1.52 -4.02 5.23
N THR A 63 -2.75 -3.98 5.72
CA THR A 63 -3.81 -4.87 5.25
C THR A 63 -4.21 -4.52 3.81
N LYS A 64 -4.82 -5.47 3.10
CA LYS A 64 -5.38 -5.23 1.76
C LYS A 64 -6.34 -4.04 1.71
N TYR A 65 -7.09 -3.81 2.77
CA TYR A 65 -8.02 -2.68 2.89
C TYR A 65 -7.31 -1.34 3.04
N GLU A 66 -6.26 -1.28 3.87
CA GLU A 66 -5.47 -0.06 4.04
C GLU A 66 -4.67 0.30 2.80
N ILE A 67 -4.19 -0.70 2.06
CA ILE A 67 -3.55 -0.49 0.76
C ILE A 67 -4.56 0.12 -0.19
N ALA A 68 -5.74 -0.50 -0.33
CA ALA A 68 -6.80 -0.04 -1.23
C ALA A 68 -7.19 1.42 -0.97
N SER A 69 -7.46 1.78 0.29
CA SER A 69 -7.85 3.15 0.69
C SER A 69 -6.72 4.19 0.60
N ARG A 70 -5.48 3.78 0.24
CA ARG A 70 -4.33 4.68 0.06
C ARG A 70 -3.76 4.69 -1.36
N ILE A 71 -4.42 4.04 -2.33
CA ILE A 71 -3.95 4.04 -3.73
C ILE A 71 -3.93 5.46 -4.30
N THR A 72 -4.97 6.24 -4.00
CA THR A 72 -5.10 7.67 -4.32
C THR A 72 -5.62 8.42 -3.08
N PRO A 73 -5.56 9.76 -3.05
CA PRO A 73 -6.08 10.54 -1.93
C PRO A 73 -7.59 10.38 -1.68
N SER A 74 -8.38 10.04 -2.70
CA SER A 74 -9.84 9.84 -2.60
C SER A 74 -10.28 8.39 -2.72
N ALA A 75 -9.35 7.43 -2.65
CA ALA A 75 -9.66 6.01 -2.76
C ALA A 75 -10.51 5.50 -1.57
N TYR A 76 -11.53 4.71 -1.88
CA TYR A 76 -12.34 3.99 -0.89
C TYR A 76 -12.74 2.61 -1.40
N LEU A 77 -13.04 1.70 -0.45
CA LEU A 77 -13.47 0.34 -0.74
C LEU A 77 -14.85 0.35 -1.39
N ALA A 78 -15.01 -0.42 -2.47
CA ALA A 78 -16.27 -0.57 -3.19
C ALA A 78 -16.80 -2.02 -3.13
N TYR A 79 -18.10 -2.17 -3.41
CA TYR A 79 -18.79 -3.45 -3.53
C TYR A 79 -18.49 -4.44 -2.38
N HIS A 80 -18.14 -5.68 -2.70
CA HIS A 80 -17.91 -6.74 -1.71
C HIS A 80 -16.76 -6.41 -0.76
N ALA A 81 -15.77 -5.63 -1.18
CA ALA A 81 -14.63 -5.28 -0.32
C ALA A 81 -15.07 -4.41 0.86
N ALA A 82 -16.02 -3.50 0.65
CA ALA A 82 -16.61 -2.71 1.73
C ALA A 82 -17.42 -3.60 2.70
N LEU A 83 -18.21 -4.53 2.16
CA LEU A 83 -18.99 -5.47 2.97
C LEU A 83 -18.08 -6.41 3.79
N GLU A 84 -17.00 -6.93 3.19
CA GLU A 84 -16.02 -7.78 3.85
C GLU A 84 -15.31 -7.01 4.98
N TYR A 85 -14.88 -5.77 4.74
CA TYR A 85 -14.25 -4.92 5.76
C TYR A 85 -15.17 -4.65 6.96
N HIS A 86 -16.47 -4.47 6.72
CA HIS A 86 -17.46 -4.26 7.77
C HIS A 86 -18.00 -5.55 8.41
N GLY A 87 -17.47 -6.73 8.03
CA GLY A 87 -17.91 -8.02 8.57
C GLY A 87 -19.31 -8.45 8.12
N LEU A 88 -19.83 -7.86 7.04
CA LEU A 88 -21.14 -8.15 6.45
C LEU A 88 -21.07 -9.24 5.37
N ALA A 89 -19.87 -9.65 4.97
CA ALA A 89 -19.63 -10.77 4.07
C ALA A 89 -18.69 -11.78 4.75
N ASN A 90 -19.03 -13.08 4.64
CA ASN A 90 -18.29 -14.17 5.30
C ASN A 90 -17.28 -14.88 4.37
N GLN A 91 -17.24 -14.50 3.09
CA GLN A 91 -16.29 -15.05 2.12
C GLN A 91 -15.06 -14.15 2.07
N VAL A 92 -13.87 -14.76 2.12
CA VAL A 92 -12.60 -14.06 1.90
C VAL A 92 -12.36 -13.89 0.41
N PHE A 93 -12.16 -12.65 -0.04
CA PHE A 93 -11.89 -12.34 -1.44
C PHE A 93 -10.42 -11.96 -1.68
N HIS A 94 -9.89 -12.41 -2.82
CA HIS A 94 -8.55 -12.06 -3.32
C HIS A 94 -8.58 -10.94 -4.38
N GLU A 95 -9.73 -10.29 -4.54
CA GLU A 95 -9.91 -9.11 -5.37
C GLU A 95 -10.54 -8.01 -4.51
N ILE A 96 -10.05 -6.78 -4.66
CA ILE A 96 -10.55 -5.59 -3.99
C ILE A 96 -10.92 -4.56 -5.05
N TYR A 97 -12.21 -4.22 -5.11
CA TYR A 97 -12.68 -3.10 -5.91
C TYR A 97 -12.48 -1.79 -5.14
N VAL A 98 -11.93 -0.80 -5.84
CA VAL A 98 -11.61 0.51 -5.28
C VAL A 98 -12.17 1.58 -6.19
N SER A 99 -12.99 2.46 -5.62
CA SER A 99 -13.43 3.68 -6.27
C SER A 99 -12.61 4.85 -5.79
N SER A 100 -12.42 5.84 -6.67
CA SER A 100 -11.60 7.03 -6.47
C SER A 100 -11.99 8.06 -7.52
N ASP A 101 -11.84 9.35 -7.21
CA ASP A 101 -12.06 10.41 -8.21
C ASP A 101 -11.03 10.31 -9.35
N GLU A 102 -9.81 9.90 -9.01
CA GLU A 102 -8.73 9.66 -9.96
C GLU A 102 -8.66 8.18 -10.34
N ARG A 103 -8.63 7.91 -11.65
CA ARG A 103 -8.41 6.56 -12.17
C ARG A 103 -6.99 6.09 -11.90
N PHE A 104 -6.85 4.85 -11.43
CA PHE A 104 -5.56 4.17 -11.33
C PHE A 104 -5.54 2.89 -12.18
N ASN A 105 -4.34 2.46 -12.59
CA ASN A 105 -4.18 1.19 -13.27
C ASN A 105 -4.30 0.03 -12.28
N ASN A 106 -5.10 -0.97 -12.62
CA ASN A 106 -5.19 -2.20 -11.84
C ASN A 106 -3.80 -2.81 -11.61
N PHE A 107 -3.60 -3.40 -10.44
CA PHE A 107 -2.34 -4.02 -10.06
C PHE A 107 -2.60 -5.16 -9.07
N GLU A 108 -1.62 -6.04 -8.94
CA GLU A 108 -1.64 -7.12 -7.96
C GLU A 108 -0.53 -6.89 -6.93
N TYR A 109 -0.82 -7.19 -5.67
CA TYR A 109 0.16 -7.19 -4.60
C TYR A 109 -0.17 -8.27 -3.58
N GLU A 110 0.82 -9.10 -3.23
CA GLU A 110 0.67 -10.22 -2.28
C GLU A 110 -0.51 -11.15 -2.61
N GLY A 111 -0.74 -11.43 -3.90
CA GLY A 111 -1.84 -12.29 -4.36
C GLY A 111 -3.22 -11.65 -4.25
N ILE A 112 -3.30 -10.34 -3.99
CA ILE A 112 -4.53 -9.55 -3.99
C ILE A 112 -4.56 -8.64 -5.22
N SER A 113 -5.63 -8.74 -6.00
CA SER A 113 -5.91 -7.86 -7.14
C SER A 113 -6.62 -6.59 -6.68
N TYR A 114 -6.12 -5.43 -7.10
CA TYR A 114 -6.72 -4.13 -6.84
C TYR A 114 -7.28 -3.58 -8.15
N THR A 115 -8.61 -3.51 -8.24
CA THR A 115 -9.33 -3.16 -9.46
C THR A 115 -10.03 -1.82 -9.29
N TYR A 116 -9.75 -0.86 -10.18
CA TYR A 116 -10.48 0.41 -10.21
C TYR A 116 -11.92 0.20 -10.67
N CYS A 117 -12.87 0.80 -9.98
CA CYS A 117 -14.26 0.93 -10.42
C CYS A 117 -14.72 2.39 -10.35
N ASP A 118 -15.47 2.81 -11.36
CA ASP A 118 -15.99 4.18 -11.44
C ASP A 118 -16.95 4.44 -10.27
N SER A 119 -16.75 5.55 -9.55
CA SER A 119 -17.60 5.95 -8.44
C SER A 119 -19.04 6.25 -8.87
N ASN A 120 -19.26 6.50 -10.17
CA ASN A 120 -20.58 6.70 -10.77
C ASN A 120 -21.23 5.41 -11.30
N ALA A 121 -20.59 4.24 -11.17
CA ALA A 121 -21.11 2.97 -11.67
C ALA A 121 -22.07 2.26 -10.69
N ALA A 122 -22.81 3.02 -9.87
CA ALA A 122 -23.80 2.51 -8.92
C ALA A 122 -25.23 2.95 -9.27
#